data_AF-A0A2R6GRP9-F1
#
_entry.id   AF-A0A2R6GRP9-F1
#
_cell.length_a   1.000
_cell.length_b   1.000
_cell.length_c   1.000
_cell.angle_alpha   90.00
_cell.angle_beta   90.00
_cell.angle_gamma   90.00
#
_symmetry.space_group_name_H-M   'P 1'
#
loop_
_entity.id
_entity.type
_entity.pdbx_description
1 polymer ?
#
loop_
_entity_poly.entity_id
_entity_poly.type
_entity_poly.pdbx_seq_one_letter_code
_entity_poly.pdbx_strand_id
1 'polypeptide(L)'
;MGDDQSASLTTYELTGTRISPHRMRVDTGEAEFDVDTDVNPIEYLLGSAVGCLNFTATRVAREMDLDVEGLEATVEGDIDYARFKGEETDARSGLQDVRITLSVDADADDETLSEWLAAVEDRCPVTDTLTGGTGLAVERR
;
A
#
# COMPACT_ATOMS: atom_id res chain seq x y z
N MET A 1 -4.01 30.52 24.57
CA MET A 1 -4.94 30.07 23.52
C MET A 1 -4.26 28.90 22.85
N GLY A 2 -4.75 27.69 23.10
CA GLY A 2 -4.22 26.49 22.43
C GLY A 2 -5.00 26.31 21.14
N ASP A 3 -4.29 26.24 20.02
CA ASP A 3 -4.85 25.93 18.73
C ASP A 3 -5.39 24.49 18.75
N ASP A 4 -6.72 24.38 18.64
CA ASP A 4 -7.45 23.14 18.38
C ASP A 4 -7.15 22.72 16.93
N GLN A 5 -6.06 22.00 16.72
CA GLN A 5 -5.82 21.30 15.45
C GLN A 5 -6.73 20.08 15.41
N SER A 6 -8.02 20.29 15.12
CA SER A 6 -8.92 19.20 14.76
C SER A 6 -8.40 18.58 13.47
N ALA A 7 -7.85 17.37 13.53
CA ALA A 7 -7.45 16.63 12.34
C ALA A 7 -8.68 16.43 11.45
N SER A 8 -8.69 17.03 10.26
CA SER A 8 -9.73 16.76 9.26
C SER A 8 -9.45 15.41 8.61
N LEU A 9 -10.32 14.44 8.82
CA LEU A 9 -10.22 13.16 8.15
C LEU A 9 -10.55 13.32 6.66
N THR A 10 -9.71 12.77 5.79
CA THR A 10 -10.05 12.58 4.38
C THR A 10 -10.80 11.26 4.24
N THR A 11 -12.01 11.30 3.71
CA THR A 11 -12.82 10.09 3.44
C THR A 11 -12.73 9.73 1.97
N TYR A 12 -12.30 8.50 1.69
CA TYR A 12 -12.34 7.90 0.36
C TYR A 12 -13.61 7.06 0.24
N GLU A 13 -14.41 7.31 -0.80
CA GLU A 13 -15.58 6.49 -1.15
C GLU A 13 -15.39 5.94 -2.55
N LEU A 14 -15.47 4.62 -2.69
CA LEU A 14 -15.34 3.92 -3.95
C LEU A 14 -16.50 2.94 -4.10
N THR A 15 -16.98 2.77 -5.33
CA THR A 15 -17.96 1.74 -5.66
C THR A 15 -17.31 0.71 -6.57
N GLY A 16 -17.67 -0.55 -6.38
CA GLY A 16 -17.23 -1.59 -7.30
C GLY A 16 -18.37 -2.51 -7.73
N THR A 17 -18.45 -2.74 -9.03
CA THR A 17 -19.52 -3.47 -9.69
C THR A 17 -18.96 -4.68 -10.42
N ARG A 18 -19.54 -5.85 -10.14
CA ARG A 18 -19.17 -7.09 -10.83
C ARG A 18 -19.56 -7.02 -12.31
N ILE A 19 -18.58 -7.19 -13.20
CA ILE A 19 -18.82 -7.34 -14.65
C ILE A 19 -18.98 -8.83 -15.00
N SER A 20 -18.10 -9.70 -14.48
CA SER A 20 -18.08 -11.14 -14.75
C SER A 20 -17.57 -11.92 -13.52
N PRO A 21 -17.55 -13.27 -13.53
CA PRO A 21 -17.02 -14.05 -12.40
C PRO A 21 -15.59 -13.70 -11.98
N HIS A 22 -14.77 -13.22 -12.91
CA HIS A 22 -13.36 -12.92 -12.69
C HIS A 22 -13.01 -11.46 -12.99
N ARG A 23 -14.02 -10.56 -13.06
CA ARG A 23 -13.79 -9.15 -13.38
C ARG A 23 -14.78 -8.23 -12.67
N MET A 24 -14.25 -7.14 -12.13
CA MET A 24 -14.98 -6.09 -11.43
C MET A 24 -14.50 -4.73 -11.91
N ARG A 25 -15.43 -3.80 -12.11
CA ARG A 25 -15.15 -2.38 -12.37
C ARG A 25 -15.15 -1.64 -11.04
N VAL A 26 -14.13 -0.82 -10.79
CA VAL A 26 -14.03 0.09 -9.64
C VAL A 26 -14.14 1.52 -10.13
N ASP A 27 -15.00 2.30 -9.49
CA ASP A 27 -15.20 3.74 -9.69
C ASP A 27 -14.74 4.47 -8.42
N THR A 28 -13.79 5.40 -8.60
CA THR A 28 -13.19 6.23 -7.53
C THR A 28 -13.83 7.63 -7.44
N GLY A 29 -14.82 7.93 -8.29
CA GLY A 29 -15.39 9.26 -8.50
C GLY A 29 -14.61 10.10 -9.51
N GLU A 30 -13.28 9.99 -9.53
CA GLU A 30 -12.41 10.74 -10.46
C GLU A 30 -11.91 9.88 -11.64
N ALA A 31 -11.82 8.57 -11.43
CA ALA A 31 -11.34 7.61 -12.42
C ALA A 31 -11.98 6.23 -12.22
N GLU A 32 -11.90 5.42 -13.27
CA GLU A 32 -12.33 4.02 -13.27
C GLU A 32 -11.18 3.07 -13.64
N PHE A 33 -11.16 1.89 -13.02
CA PHE A 33 -10.25 0.80 -13.40
C PHE A 33 -10.91 -0.57 -13.20
N ASP A 34 -10.37 -1.59 -13.86
CA ASP A 34 -10.85 -2.98 -13.73
C ASP A 34 -9.91 -3.79 -12.84
N VAL A 35 -10.49 -4.60 -11.96
CA VAL A 35 -9.78 -5.63 -11.19
C VAL A 35 -10.20 -6.99 -11.73
N ASP A 36 -9.25 -7.74 -12.28
CA ASP A 36 -9.51 -9.02 -12.92
C ASP A 36 -8.33 -10.01 -12.81
N THR A 37 -8.08 -10.83 -13.83
CA THR A 37 -6.99 -11.82 -13.83
C THR A 37 -5.68 -11.27 -14.38
N ASP A 38 -5.71 -10.14 -15.10
CA ASP A 38 -4.51 -9.50 -15.65
C ASP A 38 -3.77 -8.73 -14.56
N VAL A 39 -4.53 -8.05 -13.69
CA VAL A 39 -4.04 -7.53 -12.40
C VAL A 39 -5.07 -7.89 -11.34
N ASN A 40 -4.69 -8.81 -10.46
CA ASN A 40 -5.61 -9.36 -9.47
C ASN A 40 -5.66 -8.51 -8.19
N PRO A 41 -6.66 -8.70 -7.31
CA PRO A 41 -6.82 -7.89 -6.11
C PRO A 41 -5.59 -7.84 -5.18
N ILE A 42 -4.81 -8.93 -5.10
CA ILE A 42 -3.59 -8.98 -4.29
C ILE A 42 -2.49 -8.16 -4.95
N GLU A 43 -2.35 -8.22 -6.27
CA GLU A 43 -1.40 -7.39 -7.02
C GLU A 43 -1.77 -5.90 -6.93
N TYR A 44 -3.06 -5.55 -6.95
CA TYR A 44 -3.49 -4.18 -6.68
C TYR A 44 -3.10 -3.72 -5.27
N LEU A 45 -3.28 -4.56 -4.25
CA LEU A 45 -2.90 -4.25 -2.87
C LEU A 45 -1.38 -4.05 -2.76
N LEU A 46 -0.57 -4.99 -3.25
CA LEU A 46 0.90 -4.89 -3.21
C LEU A 46 1.42 -3.73 -4.08
N GLY A 47 0.81 -3.50 -5.23
CA GLY A 47 1.06 -2.36 -6.11
C GLY A 47 0.81 -1.03 -5.42
N SER A 48 -0.28 -0.93 -4.63
CA SER A 48 -0.56 0.27 -3.83
C SER A 48 0.51 0.50 -2.75
N ALA A 49 1.07 -0.56 -2.15
CA ALA A 49 2.11 -0.46 -1.14
C ALA A 49 3.43 0.09 -1.73
N VAL A 50 3.91 -0.48 -2.85
CA VAL A 50 5.12 0.03 -3.51
C VAL A 50 4.92 1.43 -4.08
N GLY A 51 3.74 1.72 -4.63
CA GLY A 51 3.41 3.05 -5.12
C GLY A 51 3.45 4.09 -3.99
N CYS A 52 2.80 3.78 -2.87
CA CYS A 52 2.75 4.68 -1.72
C CYS A 52 4.13 4.91 -1.09
N LEU A 53 4.93 3.86 -0.94
CA LEU A 53 6.30 3.98 -0.45
C LEU A 53 7.15 4.83 -1.40
N ASN A 54 7.07 4.61 -2.72
CA ASN A 54 7.84 5.40 -3.69
C ASN A 54 7.47 6.90 -3.65
N PHE A 55 6.17 7.22 -3.56
CA PHE A 55 5.71 8.61 -3.36
C PHE A 55 6.21 9.21 -2.05
N THR A 56 6.13 8.46 -0.96
CA THR A 56 6.58 8.90 0.37
C THR A 56 8.09 9.13 0.37
N ALA A 57 8.86 8.17 -0.15
CA ALA A 57 10.30 8.22 -0.35
C ALA A 57 10.76 9.44 -1.13
N THR A 58 10.13 9.71 -2.27
CA THR A 58 10.42 10.90 -3.08
C THR A 58 10.12 12.19 -2.33
N ARG A 59 9.03 12.22 -1.56
CA ARG A 59 8.67 13.39 -0.75
C ARG A 59 9.69 13.65 0.35
N VAL A 60 10.02 12.63 1.15
CA VAL A 60 10.95 12.74 2.27
C VAL A 60 12.35 13.13 1.78
N ALA A 61 12.82 12.54 0.67
CA ALA A 61 14.09 12.90 0.05
C ALA A 61 14.17 14.41 -0.23
N ARG A 62 13.12 14.98 -0.84
CA ARG A 62 13.03 16.43 -1.11
C ARG A 62 13.02 17.28 0.15
N GLU A 63 12.39 16.82 1.22
CA GLU A 63 12.36 17.54 2.50
C GLU A 63 13.71 17.52 3.22
N MET A 64 14.54 16.51 2.94
CA MET A 64 15.90 16.35 3.46
C MET A 64 16.98 16.92 2.54
N ASP A 65 16.61 17.58 1.44
CA ASP A 65 17.53 18.04 0.39
C ASP A 65 18.45 16.91 -0.16
N LEU A 66 17.94 15.67 -0.18
CA LEU A 66 18.63 14.49 -0.70
C LEU A 66 18.47 14.43 -2.23
N ASP A 67 19.57 14.44 -2.97
CA ASP A 67 19.57 14.31 -4.43
C ASP A 67 19.45 12.82 -4.81
N VAL A 68 18.26 12.41 -5.26
CA VAL A 68 17.94 11.04 -5.67
C VAL A 68 17.92 10.97 -7.20
N GLU A 69 18.88 10.26 -7.77
CA GLU A 69 18.99 10.02 -9.21
C GLU A 69 18.09 8.85 -9.66
N GLY A 70 17.87 7.87 -8.78
CA GLY A 70 17.07 6.69 -9.05
C GLY A 70 16.39 6.13 -7.82
N LEU A 71 15.15 5.66 -7.97
CA LEU A 71 14.40 4.99 -6.91
C LEU A 71 13.51 3.90 -7.48
N GLU A 72 13.78 2.65 -7.11
CA GLU A 72 12.97 1.49 -7.47
C GLU A 72 12.42 0.81 -6.20
N ALA A 73 11.18 0.36 -6.27
CA ALA A 73 10.53 -0.39 -5.20
C ALA A 73 10.10 -1.76 -5.72
N THR A 74 10.52 -2.82 -5.04
CA THR A 74 10.11 -4.21 -5.35
C THR A 74 9.36 -4.79 -4.18
N VAL A 75 8.35 -5.64 -4.45
CA VAL A 75 7.53 -6.28 -3.42
C VAL A 75 7.32 -7.75 -3.73
N GLU A 76 7.45 -8.56 -2.69
CA GLU A 76 7.08 -9.96 -2.66
C GLU A 76 6.01 -10.18 -1.61
N GLY A 77 4.99 -10.99 -1.93
CA GLY A 77 3.93 -11.34 -1.00
C GLY A 77 3.57 -12.80 -1.13
N ASP A 78 3.53 -13.51 0.00
CA ASP A 78 3.17 -14.93 0.03
C ASP A 78 1.70 -15.09 0.41
N ILE A 79 0.96 -15.89 -0.37
CA ILE A 79 -0.45 -16.18 -0.09
C ILE A 79 -0.71 -17.68 -0.22
N ASP A 80 -1.35 -18.24 0.80
CA ASP A 80 -1.93 -19.58 0.73
C ASP A 80 -3.41 -19.47 0.34
N TYR A 81 -3.73 -19.93 -0.87
CA TYR A 81 -5.10 -19.89 -1.38
C TYR A 81 -6.01 -20.99 -0.83
N ALA A 82 -5.52 -21.91 0.02
CA ALA A 82 -6.32 -23.02 0.54
C ALA A 82 -7.62 -22.54 1.23
N ARG A 83 -7.52 -21.56 2.14
CA ARG A 83 -8.71 -21.00 2.81
C ARG A 83 -9.64 -20.29 1.83
N PHE A 84 -9.10 -19.58 0.83
CA PHE A 84 -9.90 -18.95 -0.23
C PHE A 84 -10.68 -19.98 -1.07
N LYS A 85 -10.08 -21.14 -1.32
CA LYS A 85 -10.70 -22.27 -2.06
C LYS A 85 -11.67 -23.09 -1.21
N GLY A 86 -11.75 -22.84 0.10
CA GLY A 86 -12.60 -23.60 1.04
C GLY A 86 -11.98 -24.92 1.50
N GLU A 87 -10.67 -25.08 1.36
CA GLU A 87 -9.91 -26.24 1.84
C GLU A 87 -9.63 -26.12 3.35
N GLU A 88 -9.48 -27.25 4.06
CA GLU A 88 -9.10 -27.25 5.48
C GLU A 88 -7.62 -26.83 5.64
N THR A 89 -7.39 -25.69 6.31
CA THR A 89 -6.04 -25.15 6.59
C THR A 89 -6.04 -24.26 7.83
N ASP A 90 -4.92 -24.28 8.56
CA ASP A 90 -4.64 -23.34 9.64
C ASP A 90 -4.17 -21.96 9.11
N ALA A 91 -3.77 -21.87 7.84
CA ALA A 91 -3.35 -20.62 7.22
C ALA A 91 -4.52 -19.61 7.14
N ARG A 92 -4.20 -18.32 7.33
CA ARG A 92 -5.15 -17.23 7.05
C ARG A 92 -5.36 -17.09 5.54
N SER A 93 -6.49 -16.52 5.12
CA SER A 93 -6.80 -16.33 3.69
C SER A 93 -6.06 -15.17 3.03
N GLY A 94 -5.41 -14.31 3.81
CA GLY A 94 -4.68 -13.14 3.33
C GLY A 94 -3.20 -13.45 3.07
N LEU A 95 -2.43 -12.38 2.87
CA LEU A 95 -0.97 -12.45 2.81
C LEU A 95 -0.43 -12.99 4.15
N GLN A 96 0.54 -13.92 4.05
CA GLN A 96 1.26 -14.48 5.20
C GLN A 96 2.43 -13.58 5.57
N ASP A 97 3.20 -13.18 4.56
CA ASP A 97 4.35 -12.30 4.68
C ASP A 97 4.39 -11.36 3.46
N VAL A 98 4.87 -10.14 3.68
CA VAL A 98 5.13 -9.14 2.65
C VAL A 98 6.52 -8.58 2.89
N ARG A 99 7.34 -8.53 1.84
CA ARG A 99 8.71 -8.01 1.87
C ARG A 99 8.84 -6.96 0.78
N ILE A 100 9.28 -5.76 1.15
CA ILE A 100 9.48 -4.65 0.23
C ILE A 100 10.94 -4.24 0.29
N THR A 101 11.55 -4.05 -0.87
CA THR A 101 12.92 -3.50 -0.99
C THR A 101 12.87 -2.20 -1.77
N LEU A 102 13.41 -1.13 -1.18
CA LEU A 102 13.67 0.13 -1.87
C LEU A 102 15.15 0.16 -2.29
N SER A 103 15.39 0.29 -3.59
CA SER A 103 16.73 0.53 -4.14
C SER A 103 16.82 2.00 -4.52
N VAL A 104 17.72 2.73 -3.86
CA VAL A 104 17.94 4.17 -4.06
C VAL A 104 19.35 4.41 -4.60
N ASP A 105 19.44 5.32 -5.56
CA ASP A 105 20.69 5.86 -6.09
C ASP A 105 20.74 7.35 -5.75
N ALA A 106 21.64 7.73 -4.86
CA ALA A 106 21.74 9.08 -4.30
C ALA A 106 23.16 9.37 -3.77
N ASP A 107 23.59 10.63 -3.87
CA ASP A 107 24.87 11.10 -3.31
C ASP A 107 24.72 11.46 -1.82
N ALA A 108 24.65 10.42 -0.98
CA ALA A 108 24.53 10.56 0.47
C ALA A 108 25.24 9.43 1.22
N ASP A 109 25.61 9.67 2.47
CA ASP A 109 26.17 8.64 3.34
C ASP A 109 25.09 7.68 3.90
N ASP A 110 25.53 6.51 4.38
CA ASP A 110 24.65 5.46 4.90
C ASP A 110 23.81 5.92 6.11
N GLU A 111 24.31 6.87 6.90
CA GLU A 111 23.59 7.42 8.05
C GLU A 111 22.39 8.23 7.57
N THR A 112 22.61 9.14 6.62
CA THR A 112 21.58 9.96 5.99
C THR A 112 20.53 9.10 5.28
N LEU A 113 20.96 8.07 4.54
CA LEU A 113 20.05 7.14 3.88
C LEU A 113 19.22 6.31 4.87
N SER A 114 19.80 5.96 6.02
CA SER A 114 19.08 5.25 7.08
C SER A 114 18.02 6.15 7.75
N GLU A 115 18.36 7.41 8.02
CA GLU A 115 17.40 8.40 8.54
C GLU A 115 16.25 8.66 7.56
N TRP A 116 16.58 8.76 6.27
CA TRP A 116 15.60 8.89 5.20
C TRP A 116 14.64 7.69 5.18
N LEU A 117 15.18 6.46 5.17
CA LEU A 117 14.35 5.26 5.13
C LEU A 117 13.44 5.15 6.36
N ALA A 118 13.96 5.43 7.54
CA ALA A 118 13.17 5.43 8.77
C ALA A 118 12.00 6.43 8.71
N ALA A 119 12.24 7.64 8.19
CA ALA A 119 11.19 8.63 8.00
C ALA A 119 10.16 8.23 6.92
N VAL A 120 10.57 7.47 5.90
CA VAL A 120 9.66 6.92 4.88
C VAL A 120 8.75 5.86 5.48
N GLU A 121 9.30 4.92 6.25
CA GLU A 121 8.56 3.85 6.91
C GLU A 121 7.53 4.39 7.91
N ASP A 122 7.90 5.39 8.70
CA ASP A 122 7.03 6.04 9.69
C ASP A 122 5.83 6.77 9.05
N ARG A 123 5.98 7.25 7.82
CA ARG A 123 5.03 8.18 7.20
C ARG A 123 4.18 7.58 6.09
N CYS A 124 4.46 6.36 5.64
CA CYS A 124 3.73 5.73 4.55
C CYS A 124 2.36 5.18 5.03
N PRO A 125 1.22 5.74 4.60
CA PRO A 125 -0.09 5.32 5.10
C PRO A 125 -0.47 3.88 4.72
N VAL A 126 0.02 3.37 3.58
CA VAL A 126 -0.34 2.03 3.11
C VAL A 126 0.43 0.96 3.88
N THR A 127 1.72 1.13 4.16
CA THR A 127 2.46 0.17 5.00
C THR A 127 1.99 0.21 6.45
N ASP A 128 1.64 1.41 6.97
CA ASP A 128 0.94 1.53 8.24
C ASP A 128 -0.39 0.76 8.21
N THR A 129 -1.20 0.89 7.16
CA THR A 129 -2.45 0.10 7.04
C THR A 129 -2.22 -1.42 6.99
N LEU A 130 -1.13 -1.88 6.37
CA LEU A 130 -0.82 -3.31 6.24
C LEU A 130 -0.30 -3.93 7.55
N THR A 131 0.42 -3.13 8.35
CA THR A 131 1.05 -3.58 9.61
C THR A 131 0.20 -3.23 10.83
N GLY A 132 -0.57 -2.16 10.73
CA GLY A 132 -1.53 -1.66 11.70
C GLY A 132 -2.86 -2.40 11.60
N GLY A 133 -3.44 -2.70 12.76
CA GLY A 133 -4.74 -3.37 12.87
C GLY A 133 -5.92 -2.46 12.52
N THR A 134 -6.00 -1.98 11.29
CA THR A 134 -7.08 -1.12 10.80
C THR A 134 -8.42 -1.82 10.96
N GLY A 135 -9.36 -1.16 11.66
CA GLY A 135 -10.71 -1.69 11.87
C GLY A 135 -11.44 -1.87 10.55
N LEU A 136 -11.86 -3.11 10.25
CA LEU A 136 -12.54 -3.47 9.01
C LEU A 136 -13.82 -4.24 9.34
N ALA A 137 -14.93 -3.82 8.74
CA ALA A 137 -16.23 -4.49 8.85
C ALA A 137 -16.80 -4.73 7.45
N VAL A 138 -17.43 -5.90 7.26
CA VAL A 138 -18.13 -6.26 6.02
C VAL A 138 -19.58 -6.55 6.36
N GLU A 139 -20.50 -5.82 5.72
CA GLU A 139 -21.93 -5.92 5.98
C GLU A 139 -22.70 -6.31 4.71
N ARG A 140 -23.79 -7.04 4.88
CA ARG A 140 -24.73 -7.38 3.80
C ARG A 140 -25.99 -6.53 3.96
N ARG A 141 -26.32 -5.75 2.93
CA ARG A 141 -27.58 -5.01 2.82
C ARG A 141 -28.68 -5.84 2.16
#